data_AF-A0AA43IS98-F1
#
_entry.id   AF-A0AA43IS98-F1
#
_cell.length_a   1.000
_cell.length_b   1.000
_cell.length_c   1.000
_cell.angle_alpha   90.00
_cell.angle_beta   90.00
_cell.angle_gamma   90.00
#
_symmetry.space_group_name_H-M   'P 1'
#
loop_
_entity.id
_entity.type
_entity.pdbx_description
1 polymer ?
#
loop_
_entity_poly.entity_id
_entity_poly.type
_entity_poly.pdbx_seq_one_letter_code
_entity_poly.pdbx_strand_id
1 'polypeptide(L)'
;MALVDELERAGELAAVHSQPGDVVSGIIASEPIVGRRVYVCSFDDADGRRSWLAIRADGAPVTSRAELREAVSIAALCEVAEDAAGGGDLDALIATLVEIRENEAPPGIEDAEDAARALREVLGDPPQLASPVRLDMIGTATRRLERELDSSASSPFAAALQSSQGAVSELEREIEAGYRTELT
;
A
#
# COMPACT_ATOMS: atom_id res chain seq x y z
N MET A 1 -5.76 17.32 9.53
CA MET A 1 -4.94 17.68 8.36
C MET A 1 -5.23 16.62 7.32
N ALA A 2 -5.30 16.95 6.03
CA ALA A 2 -5.48 15.92 5.01
C ALA A 2 -4.17 15.15 4.85
N LEU A 3 -4.24 13.87 4.42
CA LEU A 3 -3.03 13.07 4.22
C LEU A 3 -2.11 13.67 3.16
N VAL A 4 -2.67 14.33 2.14
CA VAL A 4 -1.89 15.08 1.13
C VAL A 4 -1.03 16.14 1.80
N ASP A 5 -1.61 16.99 2.65
CA ASP A 5 -0.86 18.03 3.37
C ASP A 5 0.21 17.42 4.30
N GLU A 6 -0.09 16.26 4.91
CA GLU A 6 0.88 15.51 5.73
C GLU A 6 2.08 15.02 4.91
N LEU A 7 1.84 14.51 3.70
CA LEU A 7 2.89 14.04 2.79
C LEU A 7 3.74 15.20 2.26
N GLU A 8 3.13 16.34 1.91
CA GLU A 8 3.86 17.54 1.51
C GLU A 8 4.81 18.00 2.62
N ARG A 9 4.28 18.11 3.85
CA ARG A 9 5.08 18.44 5.04
C ARG A 9 6.18 17.41 5.30
N ALA A 10 5.88 16.12 5.17
CA ALA A 10 6.89 15.07 5.35
C ALA A 10 8.01 15.19 4.30
N GLY A 11 7.67 15.58 3.07
CA GLY A 11 8.65 15.84 2.01
C GLY A 11 9.59 16.99 2.34
N GLU A 12 9.06 18.10 2.86
CA GLU A 12 9.86 19.22 3.33
C GLU A 12 10.80 18.83 4.47
N LEU A 13 10.31 18.04 5.43
CA LEU A 13 11.11 17.54 6.55
C LEU A 13 12.21 16.56 6.08
N ALA A 14 11.87 15.66 5.15
CA ALA A 14 12.81 14.71 4.56
C ALA A 14 13.91 15.43 3.75
N ALA A 15 13.57 16.51 3.04
CA ALA A 15 14.50 17.28 2.22
C ALA A 15 15.65 17.92 3.02
N VAL A 16 15.50 18.12 4.33
CA VAL A 16 16.60 18.56 5.22
C VAL A 16 17.74 17.53 5.26
N HIS A 17 17.44 16.27 4.93
CA HIS A 17 18.40 15.17 4.87
C HIS A 17 18.91 14.89 3.43
N SER A 18 18.57 15.74 2.47
CA SER A 18 19.08 15.66 1.09
C SER A 18 20.54 16.10 0.99
N GLN A 19 21.31 15.44 0.12
CA GLN A 19 22.58 15.95 -0.38
C GLN A 19 22.31 16.96 -1.51
N PRO A 20 23.28 17.83 -1.85
CA PRO A 20 23.14 18.74 -2.98
C PRO A 20 22.84 18.00 -4.28
N GLY A 21 21.70 18.29 -4.90
CA GLY A 21 21.24 17.67 -6.15
C GLY A 21 20.28 16.49 -5.97
N ASP A 22 20.06 16.03 -4.74
CA ASP A 22 19.04 15.01 -4.46
C ASP A 22 17.64 15.61 -4.52
N VAL A 23 16.69 14.79 -4.97
CA VAL A 23 15.25 15.10 -4.94
C VAL A 23 14.53 14.04 -4.15
N VAL A 24 13.66 14.44 -3.22
CA VAL A 24 12.69 13.52 -2.60
C VAL A 24 11.69 13.12 -3.68
N SER A 25 11.76 11.87 -4.13
CA SER A 25 11.03 11.39 -5.31
C SER A 25 9.77 10.60 -4.99
N GLY A 26 9.64 10.14 -3.75
CA GLY A 26 8.52 9.33 -3.31
C GLY A 26 8.40 9.35 -1.80
N ILE A 27 7.16 9.34 -1.30
CA ILE A 27 6.84 9.33 0.12
C ILE A 27 5.66 8.40 0.33
N ILE A 28 5.84 7.39 1.17
CA ILE A 28 4.76 6.49 1.59
C ILE A 28 4.50 6.72 3.07
N ALA A 29 3.26 7.06 3.41
CA ALA A 29 2.81 7.13 4.79
C ALA A 29 2.47 5.72 5.29
N SER A 30 3.06 5.33 6.41
CA SER A 30 2.74 4.08 7.10
C SER A 30 2.50 4.29 8.59
N GLU A 31 1.63 3.46 9.14
CA GLU A 31 1.31 3.40 10.56
C GLU A 31 1.28 1.92 10.99
N PRO A 32 2.45 1.29 11.19
CA PRO A 32 2.55 -0.11 11.57
C PRO A 32 1.97 -0.39 12.95
N ILE A 33 1.99 0.61 13.83
CA ILE A 33 1.36 0.60 15.15
C ILE A 33 0.46 1.83 15.22
N VAL A 34 -0.78 1.65 15.68
CA VAL A 34 -1.77 2.73 15.78
C VAL A 34 -1.19 3.96 16.49
N GLY A 35 -1.29 5.11 15.82
CA GLY A 35 -0.76 6.40 16.28
C GLY A 35 0.75 6.61 16.06
N ARG A 36 1.50 5.62 15.57
CA ARG A 36 2.94 5.75 15.27
C ARG A 36 3.15 5.92 13.77
N ARG A 37 3.00 7.17 13.31
CA ARG A 37 3.18 7.55 11.91
C ARG A 37 4.66 7.58 11.51
N VAL A 38 4.97 6.90 10.42
CA VAL A 38 6.28 6.88 9.76
C VAL A 38 6.08 7.23 8.28
N TYR A 39 7.02 8.00 7.72
CA TYR A 39 7.03 8.33 6.31
C TYR A 39 8.30 7.77 5.69
N VAL A 40 8.16 6.78 4.82
CA VAL A 40 9.27 6.17 4.09
C VAL A 40 9.51 7.00 2.84
N CYS A 41 10.65 7.68 2.78
CA CYS A 41 10.98 8.62 1.73
C CYS A 41 12.09 8.05 0.84
N SER A 42 11.87 8.09 -0.48
CA SER A 42 12.92 7.84 -1.47
C SER A 42 13.55 9.14 -1.93
N PHE A 43 14.85 9.07 -2.18
CA PHE A 43 15.63 10.18 -2.72
C PHE A 43 16.37 9.67 -3.94
N ASP A 44 16.22 10.38 -5.05
CA ASP A 44 16.96 10.11 -6.27
C ASP A 44 18.03 11.19 -6.45
N ASP A 45 19.27 10.77 -6.65
CA ASP A 45 20.38 11.67 -6.95
C ASP A 45 20.42 12.04 -8.45
N ALA A 46 21.34 12.93 -8.83
CA ALA A 46 21.48 13.39 -10.21
C ALA A 46 21.84 12.27 -11.21
N ASP A 47 22.41 11.16 -10.74
CA ASP A 47 22.74 9.98 -11.54
C ASP A 47 21.59 8.95 -11.56
N GLY A 48 20.48 9.24 -10.90
CA GLY A 48 19.33 8.36 -10.77
C GLY A 48 19.51 7.23 -9.75
N ARG A 49 20.51 7.29 -8.87
CA ARG A 49 20.64 6.31 -7.78
C ARG A 49 19.64 6.64 -6.68
N ARG A 50 18.93 5.61 -6.23
CA ARG A 50 17.95 5.71 -5.16
C ARG A 50 18.58 5.45 -3.80
N SER A 51 18.16 6.23 -2.82
CA SER A 51 18.48 6.07 -1.40
C SER A 51 17.24 6.36 -0.55
N TRP A 52 17.27 5.97 0.72
CA TRP A 52 16.06 5.91 1.54
C TRP A 52 16.27 6.55 2.90
N LEU A 53 15.21 7.17 3.43
CA LEU A 53 15.13 7.60 4.81
C LEU A 53 13.67 7.47 5.29
N ALA A 54 13.47 6.86 6.44
CA ALA A 54 12.19 6.93 7.12
C ALA A 54 12.26 8.02 8.20
N ILE A 55 11.23 8.86 8.27
CA ILE A 55 11.09 9.91 9.28
C ILE A 55 9.79 9.76 10.06
N ARG A 56 9.79 10.21 11.31
CA ARG A 56 8.56 10.34 12.12
C ARG A 56 7.85 11.65 11.79
N ALA A 57 6.66 11.85 12.35
CA ALA A 57 5.84 13.03 12.10
C ALA A 57 6.50 14.37 12.49
N ASP A 58 7.48 14.36 13.38
CA ASP A 58 8.28 15.53 13.76
C ASP A 58 9.50 15.77 12.85
N GLY A 59 9.75 14.88 11.89
CA GLY A 59 10.91 14.92 11.00
C GLY A 59 12.13 14.16 11.53
N ALA A 60 12.06 13.58 12.73
CA ALA A 60 13.18 12.82 13.28
C ALA A 60 13.41 11.53 12.47
N PRO A 61 14.67 11.23 12.06
CA PRO A 61 15.01 9.97 11.42
C PRO A 61 14.64 8.76 12.28
N VAL A 62 14.15 7.71 11.62
CA VAL A 62 14.02 6.37 12.21
C VAL A 62 15.39 5.71 12.14
N THR A 63 15.96 5.40 13.31
CA THR A 63 17.26 4.72 13.43
C THR A 63 17.13 3.28 13.89
N SER A 64 15.97 2.86 14.39
CA SER A 64 15.74 1.47 14.77
C SER A 64 15.46 0.62 13.54
N ARG A 65 16.24 -0.43 13.33
CA ARG A 65 16.00 -1.39 12.23
C ARG A 65 14.64 -2.07 12.35
N ALA A 66 14.20 -2.36 13.58
CA ALA A 66 12.89 -2.97 13.82
C ALA A 66 11.74 -2.05 13.38
N GLU A 67 11.79 -0.77 13.78
CA GLU A 67 10.78 0.22 13.41
C GLU A 67 10.74 0.48 11.89
N LEU A 68 11.92 0.55 11.25
CA LEU A 68 12.00 0.67 9.80
C LEU A 68 11.38 -0.54 9.11
N ARG A 69 11.74 -1.76 9.54
CA ARG A 69 11.17 -3.00 9.00
C ARG A 69 9.65 -2.98 9.12
N GLU A 70 9.11 -2.75 10.31
CA GLU A 70 7.65 -2.70 10.53
C GLU A 70 6.96 -1.71 9.57
N ALA A 71 7.50 -0.50 9.42
CA ALA A 71 6.97 0.54 8.55
C ALA A 71 7.02 0.16 7.05
N VAL A 72 8.10 -0.49 6.61
CA VAL A 72 8.27 -0.95 5.23
C VAL A 72 7.40 -2.16 4.95
N SER A 73 7.37 -3.15 5.84
CA SER A 73 6.57 -4.36 5.66
C SER A 73 5.09 -4.01 5.51
N ILE A 74 4.55 -3.13 6.35
CA ILE A 74 3.13 -2.77 6.26
C ILE A 74 2.81 -1.98 5.00
N ALA A 75 3.71 -1.08 4.58
CA ALA A 75 3.58 -0.35 3.33
C ALA A 75 3.54 -1.29 2.13
N ALA A 76 4.52 -2.20 2.05
CA ALA A 76 4.62 -3.15 0.95
C ALA A 76 3.45 -4.15 0.92
N LEU A 77 2.99 -4.63 2.08
CA LEU A 77 1.83 -5.53 2.13
C LEU A 77 0.52 -4.84 1.72
N CYS A 78 0.33 -3.56 2.07
CA CYS A 78 -0.82 -2.79 1.59
C CYS A 78 -0.76 -2.62 0.07
N GLU A 79 0.41 -2.28 -0.49
CA GLU A 79 0.60 -2.17 -1.94
C GLU A 79 0.23 -3.47 -2.66
N VAL A 80 0.76 -4.61 -2.21
CA VAL A 80 0.43 -5.93 -2.78
C VAL A 80 -1.06 -6.24 -2.63
N ALA A 81 -1.67 -5.89 -1.50
CA ALA A 81 -3.09 -6.12 -1.28
C ALA A 81 -3.95 -5.29 -2.24
N GLU A 82 -3.58 -4.04 -2.49
CA GLU A 82 -4.26 -3.15 -3.42
C GLU A 82 -4.15 -3.66 -4.86
N ASP A 83 -2.95 -4.08 -5.28
CA ASP A 83 -2.70 -4.67 -6.60
C ASP A 83 -3.42 -6.02 -6.80
N ALA A 84 -3.49 -6.86 -5.76
CA ALA A 84 -4.17 -8.15 -5.85
C ALA A 84 -5.70 -8.06 -5.73
N ALA A 85 -6.23 -6.98 -5.13
CA ALA A 85 -7.66 -6.82 -4.91
C ALA A 85 -8.42 -6.74 -6.23
N GLY A 86 -9.56 -7.45 -6.32
CA GLY A 86 -10.38 -7.48 -7.54
C GLY A 86 -9.69 -8.11 -8.77
N GLY A 87 -8.56 -8.81 -8.58
CA GLY A 87 -7.83 -9.45 -9.67
C GLY A 87 -6.93 -8.50 -10.48
N GLY A 88 -6.61 -7.32 -9.94
CA GLY A 88 -5.70 -6.34 -10.56
C GLY A 88 -6.38 -5.24 -11.38
N ASP A 89 -7.63 -5.44 -11.79
CA ASP A 89 -8.41 -4.41 -12.48
C ASP A 89 -9.88 -4.44 -12.01
N LEU A 90 -10.10 -3.90 -10.81
CA LEU A 90 -11.41 -3.88 -10.18
C LEU A 90 -12.44 -3.04 -10.96
N ASP A 91 -12.00 -1.95 -11.59
CA ASP A 91 -12.91 -1.09 -12.36
C ASP A 91 -13.39 -1.79 -13.64
N ALA A 92 -12.52 -2.52 -14.34
CA ALA A 92 -12.92 -3.37 -15.46
C ALA A 92 -13.83 -4.53 -15.02
N LEU A 93 -13.57 -5.13 -13.87
CA LEU A 93 -14.44 -6.15 -13.28
C LEU A 93 -15.84 -5.60 -13.01
N ILE A 94 -15.95 -4.42 -12.37
CA ILE A 94 -17.24 -3.77 -12.10
C ILE A 94 -17.99 -3.50 -13.42
N ALA A 95 -17.30 -2.98 -14.43
CA ALA A 95 -17.92 -2.73 -15.74
C ALA A 95 -18.47 -4.02 -16.37
N THR A 96 -17.72 -5.12 -16.27
CA THR A 96 -18.12 -6.44 -16.76
C THR A 96 -19.35 -6.97 -16.01
N LEU A 97 -19.40 -6.83 -14.68
CA LEU A 97 -20.54 -7.26 -13.87
C LEU A 97 -21.82 -6.49 -14.22
N VAL A 98 -21.70 -5.17 -14.44
CA VAL A 98 -22.82 -4.32 -14.90
C VAL A 98 -23.36 -4.79 -16.25
N GLU A 99 -22.47 -5.05 -17.22
CA GLU A 99 -22.87 -5.52 -18.54
C GLU A 99 -23.61 -6.87 -18.46
N ILE A 100 -23.10 -7.82 -17.66
CA ILE A 100 -23.75 -9.12 -17.45
C ILE A 100 -25.11 -8.95 -16.77
N ARG A 101 -25.21 -8.08 -15.76
CA ARG A 101 -26.48 -7.78 -15.08
C ARG A 101 -27.52 -7.24 -16.05
N GLU A 102 -27.14 -6.35 -16.95
CA GLU A 102 -28.06 -5.71 -17.90
C GLU A 102 -28.52 -6.65 -19.03
N ASN A 103 -27.66 -7.59 -19.46
CA ASN A 103 -27.94 -8.48 -20.57
C ASN A 103 -28.53 -9.84 -20.17
N GLU A 104 -28.06 -10.41 -19.06
CA GLU A 104 -28.37 -11.79 -18.66
C GLU A 104 -29.06 -11.88 -17.29
N ALA A 105 -28.75 -10.95 -16.38
CA ALA A 105 -29.26 -10.91 -15.00
C ALA A 105 -29.22 -12.27 -14.27
N PRO A 106 -28.07 -12.98 -14.24
CA PRO A 106 -28.00 -14.27 -13.56
C PRO A 106 -28.19 -14.11 -12.04
N PRO A 107 -28.71 -15.13 -11.34
CA PRO A 107 -28.87 -15.06 -9.89
C PRO A 107 -27.54 -14.73 -9.18
N GLY A 108 -27.58 -13.79 -8.24
CA GLY A 108 -26.41 -13.36 -7.45
C GLY A 108 -25.52 -12.28 -8.09
N ILE A 109 -25.81 -11.85 -9.34
CA ILE A 109 -25.00 -10.82 -10.01
C ILE A 109 -25.04 -9.46 -9.29
N GLU A 110 -26.18 -9.11 -8.69
CA GLU A 110 -26.34 -7.87 -7.93
C GLU A 110 -25.47 -7.87 -6.67
N ASP A 111 -25.45 -8.99 -5.94
CA ASP A 111 -24.60 -9.15 -4.75
C ASP A 111 -23.11 -9.09 -5.10
N ALA A 112 -22.71 -9.67 -6.23
CA ALA A 112 -21.34 -9.59 -6.75
C ALA A 112 -20.95 -8.15 -7.16
N GLU A 113 -21.84 -7.43 -7.85
CA GLU A 113 -21.64 -6.03 -8.21
C GLU A 113 -21.50 -5.16 -6.95
N ASP A 114 -22.38 -5.33 -5.97
CA ASP A 114 -22.35 -4.61 -4.69
C ASP A 114 -21.06 -4.90 -3.90
N ALA A 115 -20.60 -6.15 -3.88
CA ALA A 115 -19.34 -6.51 -3.25
C ALA A 115 -18.14 -5.88 -3.95
N ALA A 116 -18.14 -5.80 -5.28
CA ALA A 116 -17.08 -5.17 -6.06
C ALA A 116 -17.02 -3.65 -5.82
N ARG A 117 -18.19 -2.98 -5.80
CA ARG A 117 -18.29 -1.55 -5.47
C ARG A 117 -17.84 -1.25 -4.04
N ALA A 118 -18.23 -2.10 -3.08
CA ALA A 118 -17.78 -1.97 -1.69
C ALA A 118 -16.25 -2.12 -1.57
N LEU A 119 -15.63 -3.05 -2.31
CA LEU A 119 -14.17 -3.16 -2.37
C LEU A 119 -13.54 -1.90 -2.97
N ARG A 120 -14.11 -1.33 -4.03
CA ARG A 120 -13.59 -0.10 -4.65
C ARG A 120 -13.59 1.08 -3.68
N GLU A 121 -14.65 1.20 -2.86
CA GLU A 121 -14.74 2.21 -1.80
C GLU A 121 -13.64 2.03 -0.74
N VAL A 122 -13.36 0.79 -0.33
CA VAL A 122 -12.27 0.49 0.62
C VAL A 122 -10.90 0.85 0.05
N LEU A 123 -10.64 0.53 -1.22
CA LEU A 123 -9.39 0.90 -1.88
C LEU A 123 -9.24 2.43 -1.94
N GLY A 124 -10.33 3.13 -2.30
CA GLY A 124 -10.35 4.59 -2.39
C GLY A 124 -9.41 5.13 -3.46
N ASP A 125 -9.21 6.45 -3.47
CA ASP A 125 -8.23 7.10 -4.34
C ASP A 125 -6.97 7.46 -3.54
N PRO A 126 -5.77 7.43 -4.14
CA PRO A 126 -4.55 7.84 -3.46
C PRO A 126 -4.56 9.33 -3.10
N PRO A 127 -3.81 9.75 -2.05
CA PRO A 127 -2.94 8.92 -1.22
C PRO A 127 -3.69 8.16 -0.11
N GLN A 128 -3.12 7.03 0.33
CA GLN A 128 -3.69 6.19 1.38
C GLN A 128 -2.65 5.89 2.46
N LEU A 129 -3.11 5.73 3.70
CA LEU A 129 -2.25 5.36 4.82
C LEU A 129 -2.11 3.84 4.89
N ALA A 130 -0.90 3.33 4.72
CA ALA A 130 -0.61 1.92 4.93
C ALA A 130 -0.69 1.59 6.43
N SER A 131 -1.58 0.67 6.82
CA SER A 131 -1.75 0.26 8.21
C SER A 131 -2.31 -1.16 8.29
N PRO A 132 -2.14 -1.87 9.43
CA PRO A 132 -2.75 -3.20 9.61
C PRO A 132 -4.27 -3.16 9.45
N VAL A 133 -4.91 -2.09 9.95
CA VAL A 133 -6.36 -1.89 9.83
C VAL A 133 -6.78 -1.77 8.36
N ARG A 134 -6.02 -1.03 7.54
CA ARG A 134 -6.28 -0.94 6.09
C ARG A 134 -6.15 -2.30 5.42
N LEU A 135 -5.06 -3.03 5.71
CA LEU A 135 -4.82 -4.35 5.15
C LEU A 135 -5.98 -5.33 5.48
N ASP A 136 -6.48 -5.30 6.73
CA ASP A 136 -7.63 -6.11 7.16
C ASP A 136 -8.93 -5.73 6.44
N MET A 137 -9.17 -4.42 6.24
CA MET A 137 -10.34 -3.94 5.50
C MET A 137 -10.31 -4.41 4.05
N ILE A 138 -9.17 -4.29 3.36
CA ILE A 138 -8.98 -4.76 1.98
C ILE A 138 -9.21 -6.27 1.93
N GLY A 139 -8.57 -7.04 2.81
CA GLY A 139 -8.72 -8.50 2.83
C GLY A 139 -10.16 -8.94 3.08
N THR A 140 -10.89 -8.25 3.97
CA THR A 140 -12.30 -8.55 4.25
C THR A 140 -13.19 -8.26 3.05
N ALA A 141 -13.02 -7.10 2.40
CA ALA A 141 -13.81 -6.71 1.24
C ALA A 141 -13.50 -7.60 0.03
N THR A 142 -12.23 -7.91 -0.23
CA THR A 142 -11.82 -8.83 -1.30
C THR A 142 -12.39 -10.22 -1.07
N ARG A 143 -12.34 -10.73 0.18
CA ARG A 143 -12.89 -12.05 0.47
C ARG A 143 -14.41 -12.10 0.30
N ARG A 144 -15.12 -11.00 0.56
CA ARG A 144 -16.56 -10.91 0.26
C ARG A 144 -16.77 -11.04 -1.25
N LEU A 145 -16.10 -10.23 -2.07
CA LEU A 145 -16.20 -10.29 -3.53
C LEU A 145 -15.91 -11.68 -4.09
N GLU A 146 -14.80 -12.31 -3.66
CA GLU A 146 -14.45 -13.66 -4.11
C GLU A 146 -15.56 -14.68 -3.82
N ARG A 147 -16.27 -14.57 -2.70
CA ARG A 147 -17.34 -15.49 -2.34
C ARG A 147 -18.60 -15.32 -3.18
N GLU A 148 -18.92 -14.08 -3.56
CA GLU A 148 -20.04 -13.80 -4.47
C GLU A 148 -19.72 -14.27 -5.90
N LEU A 149 -18.46 -14.21 -6.32
CA LEU A 149 -18.02 -14.70 -7.63
C LEU A 149 -17.90 -16.23 -7.68
N ASP A 150 -17.26 -16.84 -6.69
CA ASP A 150 -17.15 -18.29 -6.52
C ASP A 150 -16.93 -18.66 -5.04
N SER A 151 -18.02 -19.03 -4.38
CA SER A 151 -18.02 -19.44 -2.97
C SER A 151 -17.16 -20.67 -2.65
N SER A 152 -16.82 -21.49 -3.65
CA SER A 152 -16.10 -22.76 -3.48
C SER A 152 -14.60 -22.66 -3.71
N ALA A 153 -14.15 -21.59 -4.36
CA ALA A 153 -12.75 -21.38 -4.70
C ALA A 153 -11.89 -20.94 -3.49
N SER A 154 -10.62 -21.34 -3.51
CA SER A 154 -9.59 -20.74 -2.65
C SER A 154 -9.34 -19.28 -3.07
N SER A 155 -8.98 -18.43 -2.11
CA SER A 155 -8.75 -17.00 -2.35
C SER A 155 -7.49 -16.75 -3.19
N PRO A 156 -7.62 -16.20 -4.42
CA PRO A 156 -6.45 -15.76 -5.20
C PRO A 156 -5.70 -14.63 -4.48
N PHE A 157 -6.42 -13.75 -3.78
CA PHE A 157 -5.83 -12.67 -3.00
C PHE A 157 -4.90 -13.18 -1.89
N ALA A 158 -5.34 -14.18 -1.12
CA ALA A 158 -4.52 -14.78 -0.07
C ALA A 158 -3.27 -15.48 -0.65
N ALA A 159 -3.41 -16.14 -1.80
CA ALA A 159 -2.27 -16.75 -2.48
C ALA A 159 -1.25 -15.70 -2.97
N ALA A 160 -1.73 -14.58 -3.51
CA ALA A 160 -0.88 -13.46 -3.92
C ALA A 160 -0.09 -12.88 -2.73
N LEU A 161 -0.76 -12.57 -1.62
CA LEU A 161 -0.10 -12.10 -0.39
C LEU A 161 0.94 -13.09 0.12
N GLN A 162 0.64 -14.38 0.13
CA GLN A 162 1.60 -15.40 0.57
C GLN A 162 2.84 -15.46 -0.35
N SER A 163 2.64 -15.37 -1.67
CA SER A 163 3.75 -15.38 -2.63
C SER A 163 4.63 -14.14 -2.56
N SER A 164 4.08 -13.00 -2.12
CA SER A 164 4.78 -11.72 -2.06
C SER A 164 5.83 -11.60 -0.94
N GLN A 165 5.80 -12.49 0.07
CA GLN A 165 6.67 -12.40 1.26
C GLN A 165 8.17 -12.31 0.91
N GLY A 166 8.59 -13.01 -0.15
CA GLY A 166 9.97 -12.95 -0.64
C GLY A 166 10.35 -11.57 -1.19
N ALA A 167 9.46 -10.97 -1.97
CA ALA A 167 9.65 -9.64 -2.57
C ALA A 167 9.64 -8.54 -1.49
N VAL A 168 8.74 -8.61 -0.52
CA VAL A 168 8.72 -7.68 0.64
C VAL A 168 10.05 -7.74 1.39
N SER A 169 10.56 -8.94 1.64
CA SER A 169 11.85 -9.14 2.32
C SER A 169 13.03 -8.62 1.50
N GLU A 170 12.93 -8.62 0.17
CA GLU A 170 13.95 -8.07 -0.73
C GLU A 170 13.94 -6.55 -0.72
N LEU A 171 12.76 -5.93 -0.80
CA LEU A 171 12.59 -4.49 -0.66
C LEU A 171 13.14 -3.98 0.68
N GLU A 172 12.87 -4.67 1.79
CA GLU A 172 13.46 -4.33 3.08
C GLU A 172 14.99 -4.31 3.04
N ARG A 173 15.61 -5.31 2.41
CA ARG A 173 17.07 -5.39 2.27
C ARG A 173 17.62 -4.26 1.39
N GLU A 174 16.93 -3.93 0.31
CA GLU A 174 17.31 -2.82 -0.57
C GLU A 174 17.24 -1.48 0.18
N ILE A 175 16.16 -1.25 0.92
CA ILE A 175 15.99 -0.04 1.73
C ILE A 175 17.06 0.05 2.82
N GLU A 176 17.33 -1.04 3.55
CA GLU A 176 18.39 -1.07 4.56
C GLU A 176 19.79 -0.81 3.94
N ALA A 177 20.07 -1.34 2.75
CA ALA A 177 21.35 -1.15 2.07
C ALA A 177 21.55 0.29 1.54
N GLY A 178 20.47 0.94 1.12
CA GLY A 178 20.45 2.32 0.64
C GLY A 178 20.06 3.36 1.69
N TYR A 179 20.06 3.00 2.98
CA TYR A 179 19.56 3.87 4.04
C TYR A 179 20.54 4.99 4.37
N ARG A 180 20.04 6.22 4.50
CA ARG A 180 20.87 7.44 4.65
C ARG A 180 21.50 7.62 6.04
N THR A 181 21.00 6.93 7.06
CA THR A 181 21.52 7.03 8.43
C THR A 181 21.91 5.66 8.98
N GLU A 182 22.67 5.64 10.07
CA GLU A 182 23.01 4.37 10.72
C GLU A 182 21.77 3.74 11.37
N LEU A 183 21.62 2.42 11.20
CA LEU A 183 20.53 1.63 11.78
C LEU A 183 21.03 0.77 12.94
N THR A 184 20.45 0.99 14.12
CA THR A 184 20.65 0.19 15.34
C THR A 184 19.76 -1.03 15.36
#